data_AF-A0A522VJF4-F1
#
_entry.id   AF-A0A522VJF4-F1
#
_cell.length_a   1.000
_cell.length_b   1.000
_cell.length_c   1.000
_cell.angle_alpha   90.00
_cell.angle_beta   90.00
_cell.angle_gamma   90.00
#
_symmetry.space_group_name_H-M   'P 1'
#
loop_
_entity.id
_entity.type
_entity.pdbx_description
1 polymer ?
#
loop_
_entity_poly.entity_id
_entity_poly.type
_entity_poly.pdbx_seq_one_letter_code
_entity_poly.pdbx_strand_id
1 'polypeptide(L)'
;MDSSVLNGANAVFLAQMHSLWAESPNAVDPGWAAFFSELADDAPNIAKDLKGASWHPSDAKVVGAADPDAKPVVPAKDKAKAKDGVSPDQVRAATLDSIRALMLIRSYRVRGHLKADLDPLKLVEPAAHPELDWHTYGFSEADLDRPIFLDFVLGLETATLRQIMQVLKETYCGSIGVEFMHIQDPDQKAWIQKRIENIRNQTQFTEMGKRAILERLTEAEGFEKFLQVKYTGTKRFGLEGGETVIPAIEQIVKRGSQLGLKEVIFG
;
A
#
# COMPACT_ATOMS: atom_id res chain seq x y z
N MET A 1 39.19 -15.46 -9.72
CA MET A 1 38.42 -14.27 -9.26
C MET A 1 37.03 -14.33 -9.85
N ASP A 2 36.01 -13.92 -9.10
CA ASP A 2 34.65 -13.77 -9.62
C ASP A 2 34.59 -12.61 -10.62
N SER A 3 34.07 -12.86 -11.82
CA SER A 3 33.94 -11.87 -12.91
C SER A 3 32.98 -10.72 -12.59
N SER A 4 32.22 -10.82 -11.49
CA SER A 4 31.30 -9.80 -11.01
C SER A 4 31.97 -8.49 -10.58
N VAL A 5 33.28 -8.50 -10.29
CA VAL A 5 34.01 -7.32 -9.79
C VAL A 5 34.41 -6.37 -10.92
N LEU A 6 34.53 -6.88 -12.15
CA LEU A 6 34.94 -6.12 -13.35
C LEU A 6 33.75 -5.42 -14.01
N ASN A 7 33.11 -4.51 -13.29
CA ASN A 7 32.01 -3.69 -13.80
C ASN A 7 32.30 -2.18 -13.64
N GLY A 8 31.60 -1.35 -14.42
CA GLY A 8 31.81 0.10 -14.42
C GLY A 8 31.51 0.80 -13.09
N ALA A 9 30.65 0.24 -12.24
CA ALA A 9 30.37 0.80 -10.92
C ALA A 9 31.56 0.65 -9.95
N ASN A 10 32.45 -0.33 -10.20
CA ASN A 10 33.65 -0.59 -9.40
C ASN A 10 34.93 0.05 -9.99
N ALA A 11 34.83 0.89 -11.02
CA ALA A 11 35.99 1.44 -11.75
C ALA A 11 36.97 2.20 -10.85
N VAL A 12 36.46 2.95 -9.86
CA VAL A 12 37.31 3.70 -8.91
C VAL A 12 38.09 2.75 -8.00
N PHE A 13 37.46 1.68 -7.53
CA PHE A 13 38.10 0.66 -6.69
C PHE A 13 39.20 -0.09 -7.46
N LEU A 14 38.93 -0.46 -8.72
CA LEU A 14 39.92 -1.12 -9.58
C LEU A 14 41.13 -0.21 -9.86
N ALA A 15 40.90 1.08 -10.12
CA ALA A 15 41.97 2.04 -10.34
C ALA A 15 42.86 2.23 -9.10
N GLN A 16 42.26 2.27 -7.90
CA GLN A 16 43.00 2.33 -6.64
C GLN A 16 43.82 1.06 -6.39
N MET A 17 43.24 -0.12 -6.62
CA MET A 17 43.93 -1.39 -6.43
C MET A 17 45.11 -1.56 -7.40
N HIS A 18 44.94 -1.14 -8.66
CA HIS A 18 46.02 -1.11 -9.65
C HIS A 18 47.13 -0.14 -9.26
N SER A 19 46.79 1.06 -8.76
CA SER A 19 47.77 2.05 -8.29
C SER A 19 48.65 1.47 -7.17
N LEU A 20 48.03 0.78 -6.20
CA LEU A 20 48.76 0.14 -5.10
C LEU A 20 49.68 -0.99 -5.59
N TRP A 21 49.22 -1.80 -6.55
CA TRP A 21 50.03 -2.85 -7.15
C TRP A 21 51.23 -2.28 -7.95
N ALA A 22 51.02 -1.20 -8.69
CA ALA A 22 52.06 -0.55 -9.49
C ALA A 22 53.19 0.04 -8.62
N GLU A 23 52.85 0.55 -7.43
CA GLU A 23 53.83 1.03 -6.46
C GLU A 23 54.53 -0.12 -5.72
N SER A 24 53.82 -1.20 -5.41
CA SER A 24 54.36 -2.37 -4.72
C SER A 24 53.54 -3.63 -5.02
N PRO A 25 54.05 -4.58 -5.83
CA PRO A 25 53.29 -5.76 -6.26
C PRO A 25 52.81 -6.67 -5.11
N ASN A 26 53.49 -6.64 -3.96
CA ASN A 26 53.16 -7.41 -2.77
C ASN A 26 52.14 -6.72 -1.85
N ALA A 27 51.72 -5.49 -2.15
CA ALA A 27 50.78 -4.71 -1.34
C ALA A 27 49.31 -5.08 -1.60
N VAL A 28 49.04 -5.85 -2.65
CA VAL A 28 47.71 -6.34 -3.01
C VAL A 28 47.64 -7.85 -2.80
N ASP A 29 46.42 -8.36 -2.65
CA ASP A 29 46.18 -9.81 -2.53
C ASP A 29 46.80 -10.58 -3.71
N PRO A 30 47.33 -11.80 -3.51
CA PRO A 30 47.96 -12.59 -4.58
C PRO A 30 47.10 -12.78 -5.83
N GLY A 31 45.77 -12.84 -5.68
CA GLY A 31 44.86 -12.90 -6.82
C GLY A 31 44.88 -11.63 -7.67
N TRP A 32 44.96 -10.45 -7.04
CA TRP A 32 45.04 -9.16 -7.73
C TRP A 32 46.43 -8.94 -8.33
N ALA A 33 47.48 -9.37 -7.62
CA ALA A 33 48.84 -9.32 -8.14
C ALA A 33 49.00 -10.15 -9.41
N ALA A 34 48.45 -11.37 -9.43
CA ALA A 34 48.45 -12.22 -10.61
C ALA A 34 47.63 -11.60 -11.76
N PHE A 35 46.42 -11.11 -11.45
CA PHE A 35 45.55 -10.48 -12.45
C PHE A 35 46.19 -9.25 -13.12
N PHE A 36 46.79 -8.33 -12.35
CA PHE A 36 47.43 -7.15 -12.92
C PHE A 36 48.75 -7.48 -13.64
N SER A 37 49.48 -8.51 -13.20
CA SER A 37 50.66 -8.99 -13.93
C SER A 37 50.28 -9.56 -15.29
N GLU A 38 49.25 -10.41 -15.34
CA GLU A 38 48.74 -10.99 -16.59
C GLU A 38 48.20 -9.89 -17.54
N LEU A 39 47.48 -8.91 -16.98
CA LEU A 39 46.99 -7.76 -17.74
C LEU A 39 48.14 -6.85 -18.26
N ALA A 40 49.22 -6.71 -17.49
CA ALA A 40 50.40 -5.93 -17.90
C ALA A 40 51.20 -6.63 -19.01
N ASP A 41 51.30 -7.96 -18.94
CA ASP A 41 51.95 -8.77 -19.97
C ASP A 41 51.14 -8.79 -21.29
N ASP A 42 49.81 -8.73 -21.20
CA ASP A 42 48.91 -8.65 -22.36
C ASP A 42 48.63 -7.21 -22.85
N ALA A 43 49.02 -6.18 -22.10
CA ALA A 43 48.85 -4.78 -22.46
C ALA A 43 49.32 -4.41 -23.89
N PRO A 44 50.49 -4.87 -24.38
CA PRO A 44 50.90 -4.58 -25.76
C PRO A 44 50.04 -5.28 -26.83
N ASN A 45 49.42 -6.43 -26.53
CA ASN A 45 48.51 -7.12 -27.43
C ASN A 45 47.11 -6.48 -27.42
N ILE A 46 46.60 -6.13 -26.24
CA ILE A 46 45.33 -5.41 -26.06
C ILE A 46 45.37 -4.04 -26.74
N ALA A 47 46.49 -3.31 -26.65
CA ALA A 47 46.67 -2.03 -27.32
C ALA A 47 46.70 -2.15 -28.86
N LYS A 48 47.12 -3.32 -29.39
CA LYS A 48 47.06 -3.62 -30.83
C LYS A 48 45.63 -3.93 -31.27
N ASP A 49 44.90 -4.72 -30.49
CA ASP A 49 43.51 -5.09 -30.80
C ASP A 49 42.55 -3.89 -30.67
N LEU A 50 42.74 -3.01 -29.68
CA LEU A 50 41.95 -1.78 -29.49
C LEU A 50 42.12 -0.76 -30.62
N LYS A 51 43.30 -0.72 -31.26
CA LYS A 51 43.55 0.18 -32.41
C LYS A 51 42.87 -0.30 -33.69
N GLY A 52 42.36 -1.53 -33.72
CA GLY A 52 41.68 -2.11 -34.88
C GLY A 52 42.59 -2.29 -36.09
N ALA A 53 42.05 -2.89 -37.15
CA ALA A 53 42.77 -3.03 -38.41
C ALA A 53 42.99 -1.65 -39.05
N SER A 54 44.19 -1.40 -39.59
CA SER A 54 44.65 -0.08 -40.09
C SER A 54 43.86 0.52 -41.26
N TRP A 55 42.81 -0.15 -41.73
CA TRP A 55 41.97 0.25 -42.86
C TRP A 55 40.55 0.65 -42.44
N HIS A 56 40.21 0.60 -41.15
CA HIS A 56 38.91 1.01 -40.63
C HIS A 56 39.06 1.89 -39.38
N PRO A 57 38.34 3.01 -39.24
CA PRO A 57 38.39 3.83 -38.01
C PRO A 57 37.86 3.02 -36.82
N SER A 58 38.53 3.11 -35.68
CA SER A 58 38.13 2.42 -34.45
C SER A 58 36.94 3.12 -33.78
N ASP A 59 35.82 2.41 -33.57
CA ASP A 59 34.64 2.89 -32.84
C ASP A 59 34.75 2.73 -31.30
N ALA A 60 35.95 2.42 -30.79
CA ALA A 60 36.19 2.18 -29.38
C ALA A 60 36.09 3.48 -28.56
N LYS A 61 34.91 3.76 -28.01
CA LYS A 61 34.71 4.87 -27.05
C LYS A 61 35.11 4.43 -25.65
N VAL A 62 36.14 5.07 -25.10
CA VAL A 62 36.49 4.95 -23.68
C VAL A 62 35.38 5.59 -22.85
N VAL A 63 34.73 4.82 -21.98
CA VAL A 63 33.69 5.33 -21.09
C VAL A 63 34.32 6.33 -20.12
N GLY A 64 34.05 7.63 -20.29
CA GLY A 64 34.45 8.69 -19.37
C GLY A 64 35.55 9.65 -19.86
N ALA A 65 36.14 9.46 -21.05
CA ALA A 65 37.08 10.43 -21.62
C ALA A 65 36.35 11.51 -22.42
N ALA A 66 36.70 12.79 -22.20
CA ALA A 66 36.21 13.89 -23.02
C ALA A 66 36.97 13.90 -24.36
N ASP A 67 36.22 13.87 -25.47
CA ASP A 67 36.76 13.85 -26.83
C ASP A 67 37.37 15.22 -27.19
N PRO A 68 38.67 15.33 -27.47
CA PRO A 68 39.35 16.60 -27.71
C PRO A 68 38.97 17.26 -29.06
N ASP A 69 38.36 16.52 -29.99
CA ASP A 69 37.94 17.03 -31.31
C ASP A 69 36.42 17.29 -31.41
N ALA A 70 35.70 17.20 -30.28
CA ALA A 70 34.30 17.61 -30.24
C ALA A 70 34.21 19.13 -30.47
N LYS A 71 33.76 19.54 -31.67
CA LYS A 71 33.38 20.93 -31.97
C LYS A 71 32.51 21.45 -30.84
N PRO A 72 32.73 22.70 -30.35
CA PRO A 72 31.92 23.25 -29.27
C PRO A 72 30.47 23.30 -29.77
N VAL A 73 29.68 22.34 -29.32
CA VAL A 73 28.24 22.39 -29.45
C VAL A 73 27.86 23.54 -28.54
N VAL A 74 27.70 24.72 -29.15
CA VAL A 74 27.00 25.84 -28.53
C VAL A 74 25.73 25.22 -27.97
N PRO A 75 25.51 25.20 -26.65
CA PRO A 75 24.29 24.63 -26.14
C PRO A 75 23.19 25.53 -26.67
N ALA A 76 22.42 25.02 -27.63
CA ALA A 76 21.11 25.56 -27.90
C ALA A 76 20.46 25.67 -26.52
N LYS A 77 19.97 26.87 -26.19
CA LYS A 77 19.20 27.14 -24.98
C LYS A 77 17.84 26.43 -25.06
N ASP A 78 17.84 25.15 -25.37
CA ASP A 78 16.76 24.26 -25.00
C ASP A 78 16.94 24.06 -23.52
N LYS A 79 16.10 24.77 -22.77
CA LYS A 79 15.87 24.56 -21.34
C LYS A 79 15.29 23.15 -21.13
N ALA A 80 16.07 22.12 -21.40
CA ALA A 80 15.90 20.84 -20.77
C ALA A 80 16.23 21.07 -19.31
N LYS A 81 15.19 21.38 -18.52
CA LYS A 81 15.25 21.38 -17.07
C LYS A 81 15.96 20.09 -16.66
N ALA A 82 17.16 20.22 -16.12
CA ALA A 82 17.71 19.19 -15.27
C ALA A 82 16.59 18.84 -14.28
N LYS A 83 16.20 17.55 -14.20
CA LYS A 83 15.30 17.11 -13.14
C LYS A 83 15.97 17.51 -11.84
N ASP A 84 15.40 18.49 -11.16
CA ASP A 84 15.82 18.90 -9.83
C ASP A 84 15.97 17.63 -8.98
N GLY A 85 17.17 17.41 -8.44
CA GLY A 85 17.34 16.38 -7.42
C GLY A 85 16.34 16.64 -6.29
N VAL A 86 15.72 15.59 -5.76
CA VAL A 86 14.73 15.74 -4.69
C VAL A 86 15.41 16.44 -3.51
N SER A 87 14.91 17.63 -3.16
CA SER A 87 15.46 18.39 -2.03
C SER A 87 15.27 17.59 -0.73
N PRO A 88 16.22 17.62 0.22
CA PRO A 88 16.02 17.03 1.55
C PRO A 88 14.71 17.46 2.22
N ASP A 89 14.26 18.69 1.97
CA ASP A 89 12.99 19.21 2.50
C ASP A 89 11.77 18.55 1.85
N GLN A 90 11.85 18.19 0.56
CA GLN A 90 10.79 17.47 -0.14
C GLN A 90 10.67 16.04 0.36
N VAL A 91 11.81 15.36 0.58
CA VAL A 91 11.83 14.01 1.18
C VAL A 91 11.22 14.05 2.58
N ARG A 92 11.60 15.05 3.39
CA ARG A 92 11.07 15.21 4.74
C ARG A 92 9.56 15.48 4.73
N ALA A 93 9.08 16.36 3.86
CA ALA A 93 7.65 16.65 3.73
C ALA A 93 6.85 15.41 3.32
N ALA A 94 7.31 14.68 2.30
CA ALA A 94 6.65 13.44 1.87
C ALA A 94 6.63 12.38 2.99
N THR A 95 7.71 12.25 3.74
CA THR A 95 7.78 11.33 4.89
C THR A 95 6.79 11.71 5.99
N LEU A 96 6.69 13.00 6.31
CA LEU A 96 5.73 13.50 7.30
C LEU A 96 4.28 13.26 6.86
N ASP A 97 3.97 13.48 5.58
CA ASP A 97 2.64 13.22 5.03
C ASP A 97 2.27 11.74 5.15
N SER A 98 3.18 10.82 4.81
CA SER A 98 2.97 9.38 4.99
C SER A 98 2.73 9.01 6.45
N ILE A 99 3.54 9.52 7.39
CA ILE A 99 3.35 9.25 8.82
C ILE A 99 1.97 9.75 9.30
N ARG A 100 1.60 10.98 8.94
CA ARG A 100 0.31 11.58 9.30
C ARG A 100 -0.87 10.80 8.73
N ALA A 101 -0.77 10.38 7.47
CA ALA A 101 -1.78 9.54 6.83
C ALA A 101 -1.92 8.18 7.53
N LEU A 102 -0.81 7.52 7.87
CA LEU A 102 -0.82 6.25 8.59
C LEU A 102 -1.40 6.40 10.01
N MET A 103 -1.11 7.50 10.71
CA MET A 103 -1.72 7.81 12.00
C MET A 103 -3.23 7.99 11.88
N LEU A 104 -3.69 8.73 10.87
CA LEU A 104 -5.11 8.92 10.58
C LEU A 104 -5.82 7.60 10.29
N ILE A 105 -5.24 6.75 9.42
CA ILE A 105 -5.74 5.41 9.11
C ILE A 105 -5.87 4.57 10.39
N ARG A 106 -4.84 4.60 11.26
CA ARG A 106 -4.88 3.92 12.55
C ARG A 106 -6.01 4.45 13.44
N SER A 107 -6.22 5.76 13.51
CA SER A 107 -7.30 6.34 14.30
C SER A 107 -8.67 5.88 13.83
N TYR A 108 -8.89 5.76 12.52
CA TYR A 108 -10.11 5.17 11.96
C TYR A 108 -10.28 3.68 12.30
N ARG A 109 -9.21 2.88 12.29
CA ARG A 109 -9.28 1.47 12.75
C ARG A 109 -9.69 1.34 14.21
N VAL A 110 -9.23 2.26 15.06
CA VAL A 110 -9.49 2.20 16.51
C VAL A 110 -10.86 2.80 16.85
N ARG A 111 -11.24 3.93 16.24
CA ARG A 111 -12.37 4.77 16.66
C ARG A 111 -13.38 5.07 15.56
N GLY A 112 -13.19 4.58 14.34
CA GLY A 112 -14.09 4.86 13.22
C GLY A 112 -15.53 4.44 13.48
N HIS A 113 -15.74 3.42 14.31
CA HIS A 113 -17.07 2.96 14.78
C HIS A 113 -17.86 4.07 15.49
N LEU A 114 -17.21 5.05 16.13
CA LEU A 114 -17.88 6.18 16.78
C LEU A 114 -18.58 7.12 15.78
N LYS A 115 -18.13 7.10 14.52
CA LYS A 115 -18.71 7.88 13.41
C LYS A 115 -19.52 7.00 12.46
N ALA A 116 -19.72 5.73 12.78
CA ALA A 116 -20.52 4.83 11.99
C ALA A 116 -22.02 5.17 12.07
N ASP A 117 -22.74 4.90 11.00
CA ASP A 117 -24.15 5.17 10.90
C ASP A 117 -24.98 4.00 11.46
N LEU A 118 -25.13 3.97 12.78
CA LEU A 118 -25.73 2.85 13.51
C LEU A 118 -27.18 3.09 13.96
N ASP A 119 -27.59 4.36 14.08
CA ASP A 119 -28.91 4.72 14.58
C ASP A 119 -29.91 4.85 13.42
N PRO A 120 -30.84 3.89 13.23
CA PRO A 120 -31.83 3.95 12.16
C PRO A 120 -32.83 5.09 12.35
N LEU A 121 -33.02 5.58 13.58
CA LEU A 121 -33.97 6.65 13.91
C LEU A 121 -33.33 8.04 13.88
N LYS A 122 -32.00 8.12 13.83
CA LYS A 122 -31.23 9.38 13.79
C LYS A 122 -31.53 10.30 14.98
N LEU A 123 -31.78 9.72 16.14
CA LEU A 123 -32.04 10.43 17.39
C LEU A 123 -30.73 10.95 18.01
N VAL A 124 -29.63 10.23 17.79
CA VAL A 124 -28.31 10.62 18.30
C VAL A 124 -27.64 11.57 17.33
N GLU A 125 -27.33 12.79 17.79
CA GLU A 125 -26.52 13.71 17.01
C GLU A 125 -25.06 13.20 16.90
N PRO A 126 -24.46 13.22 15.69
CA PRO A 126 -23.07 12.84 15.53
C PRO A 126 -22.14 13.73 16.35
N ALA A 127 -21.41 13.13 17.29
CA ALA A 127 -20.41 13.85 18.05
C ALA A 127 -19.21 14.24 17.16
N ALA A 128 -18.61 15.40 17.44
CA ALA A 128 -17.35 15.77 16.83
C ALA A 128 -16.23 14.89 17.41
N HIS A 129 -15.48 14.23 16.52
CA HIS A 129 -14.31 13.41 16.85
C HIS A 129 -13.08 14.03 16.20
N PRO A 130 -12.36 14.94 16.90
CA PRO A 130 -11.17 15.61 16.36
C PRO A 130 -10.12 14.60 15.86
N GLU A 131 -9.98 13.45 16.51
CA GLU A 131 -9.05 12.40 16.14
C GLU A 131 -9.36 11.71 14.78
N LEU A 132 -10.58 11.87 14.27
CA LEU A 132 -11.00 11.39 12.95
C LEU A 132 -11.03 12.52 11.90
N ASP A 133 -10.68 13.75 12.29
CA ASP A 133 -10.56 14.87 11.40
C ASP A 133 -9.12 15.03 10.92
N TRP A 134 -8.91 15.00 9.60
CA TRP A 134 -7.60 15.11 8.97
C TRP A 134 -6.94 16.46 9.21
N HIS A 135 -7.71 17.52 9.49
CA HIS A 135 -7.16 18.84 9.86
C HIS A 135 -6.27 18.76 11.11
N THR A 136 -6.61 17.89 12.07
CA THR A 136 -5.85 17.74 13.32
C THR A 136 -4.47 17.11 13.12
N TYR A 137 -4.25 16.45 11.98
CA TYR A 137 -2.97 15.85 11.60
C TYR A 137 -2.09 16.82 10.80
N GLY A 138 -2.53 18.07 10.58
CA GLY A 138 -1.76 19.11 9.91
C GLY A 138 -1.87 19.09 8.39
N PHE A 139 -2.92 18.47 7.85
CA PHE A 139 -3.29 18.59 6.44
C PHE A 139 -4.17 19.83 6.23
N SER A 140 -4.02 20.47 5.08
CA SER A 140 -4.87 21.58 4.62
C SER A 140 -5.70 21.16 3.40
N GLU A 141 -6.66 21.99 2.99
CA GLU A 141 -7.44 21.72 1.76
C GLU A 141 -6.56 21.64 0.50
N ALA A 142 -5.42 22.36 0.48
CA ALA A 142 -4.46 22.31 -0.62
C ALA A 142 -3.76 20.95 -0.74
N ASP A 143 -3.76 20.15 0.34
CA ASP A 143 -3.08 18.85 0.38
C ASP A 143 -3.96 17.68 -0.05
N LEU A 144 -5.26 17.92 -0.26
CA LEU A 144 -6.24 16.86 -0.49
C LEU A 144 -5.96 15.99 -1.71
N ASP A 145 -5.35 16.59 -2.74
CA ASP A 145 -5.08 15.97 -4.04
C ASP A 145 -3.59 15.59 -4.21
N ARG A 146 -2.76 15.77 -3.17
CA ARG A 146 -1.35 15.36 -3.21
C ARG A 146 -1.23 13.84 -3.10
N PRO A 147 -0.35 13.20 -3.89
CA PRO A 147 -0.07 11.79 -3.75
C PRO A 147 0.74 11.53 -2.46
N ILE A 148 0.23 10.65 -1.60
CA ILE A 148 0.88 10.22 -0.37
C ILE A 148 1.23 8.74 -0.51
N PHE A 149 2.49 8.39 -0.27
CA PHE A 149 2.94 6.99 -0.27
C PHE A 149 2.43 6.28 0.99
N LEU A 150 1.83 5.10 0.82
CA LEU A 150 1.17 4.34 1.87
C LEU A 150 1.72 2.93 2.08
N ASP A 151 2.70 2.49 1.27
CA ASP A 151 3.28 1.14 1.38
C ASP A 151 2.22 0.03 1.37
N PHE A 152 1.27 0.11 0.44
CA PHE A 152 0.15 -0.83 0.29
C PHE A 152 -0.80 -0.93 1.50
N VAL A 153 -0.74 0.01 2.44
CA VAL A 153 -1.77 0.15 3.46
C VAL A 153 -3.09 0.52 2.77
N LEU A 154 -4.18 -0.18 3.15
CA LEU A 154 -5.47 -0.17 2.43
C LEU A 154 -5.43 -0.77 1.00
N GLY A 155 -4.36 -1.48 0.65
CA GLY A 155 -4.17 -2.05 -0.70
C GLY A 155 -3.72 -1.05 -1.75
N LEU A 156 -3.29 0.15 -1.34
CA LEU A 156 -2.88 1.24 -2.22
C LEU A 156 -1.41 1.58 -1.96
N GLU A 157 -0.57 1.54 -3.00
CA GLU A 157 0.84 1.95 -2.88
C GLU A 157 0.96 3.44 -2.60
N THR A 158 0.18 4.24 -3.31
CA THR A 158 0.10 5.69 -3.18
C THR A 158 -1.35 6.11 -3.37
N ALA A 159 -1.84 7.04 -2.55
CA ALA A 159 -3.20 7.55 -2.65
C ALA A 159 -3.26 9.04 -2.28
N THR A 160 -4.28 9.74 -2.76
CA THR A 160 -4.57 11.10 -2.29
C THR A 160 -5.31 11.06 -0.95
N LEU A 161 -5.24 12.16 -0.19
CA LEU A 161 -5.98 12.23 1.08
C LEU A 161 -7.50 12.08 0.86
N ARG A 162 -8.05 12.57 -0.26
CA ARG A 162 -9.47 12.31 -0.62
C ARG A 162 -9.77 10.82 -0.72
N GLN A 163 -8.92 10.08 -1.44
CA GLN A 163 -9.09 8.64 -1.63
C GLN A 163 -8.97 7.89 -0.30
N ILE A 164 -7.99 8.25 0.53
CA ILE A 164 -7.82 7.67 1.87
C ILE A 164 -9.08 7.91 2.69
N MET A 165 -9.55 9.15 2.79
CA MET A 165 -10.74 9.50 3.56
C MET A 165 -12.00 8.81 3.04
N GLN A 166 -12.13 8.64 1.72
CA GLN A 166 -13.24 7.89 1.13
C GLN A 166 -13.21 6.43 1.56
N VAL A 167 -12.08 5.74 1.39
CA VAL A 167 -11.93 4.32 1.77
C VAL A 167 -12.18 4.13 3.27
N LEU A 168 -11.64 5.01 4.12
CA LEU A 168 -11.82 4.94 5.56
C LEU A 168 -13.29 5.14 5.98
N LYS A 169 -13.99 6.11 5.37
CA LYS A 169 -15.41 6.33 5.63
C LYS A 169 -16.28 5.16 5.16
N GLU A 170 -16.03 4.64 3.95
CA GLU A 170 -16.73 3.48 3.41
C GLU A 170 -16.55 2.25 4.31
N THR A 171 -15.34 2.05 4.83
CA THR A 171 -14.97 0.84 5.57
C THR A 171 -15.39 0.86 7.03
N TYR A 172 -15.15 1.99 7.72
CA TYR A 172 -15.29 2.08 9.19
C TYR A 172 -16.45 2.94 9.66
N CYS A 173 -17.06 3.74 8.79
CA CYS A 173 -18.11 4.70 9.14
C CYS A 173 -19.41 4.50 8.35
N GLY A 174 -19.60 3.33 7.72
CA GLY A 174 -20.86 2.96 7.08
C GLY A 174 -21.91 2.48 8.09
N SER A 175 -22.82 1.63 7.64
CA SER A 175 -23.86 1.02 8.50
C SER A 175 -23.37 -0.09 9.43
N ILE A 176 -22.05 -0.31 9.49
CA ILE A 176 -21.41 -1.33 10.32
C ILE A 176 -20.26 -0.66 11.07
N GLY A 177 -20.36 -0.64 12.41
CA GLY A 177 -19.31 -0.21 13.31
C GLY A 177 -18.43 -1.41 13.66
N VAL A 178 -17.12 -1.28 13.46
CA VAL A 178 -16.18 -2.38 13.69
C VAL A 178 -15.28 -2.05 14.87
N GLU A 179 -15.30 -2.92 15.88
CA GLU A 179 -14.44 -2.85 17.06
C GLU A 179 -13.59 -4.11 17.16
N PHE A 180 -12.30 -3.99 16.82
CA PHE A 180 -11.39 -5.15 16.83
C PHE A 180 -9.98 -4.84 17.36
N MET A 181 -9.61 -3.56 17.45
CA MET A 181 -8.26 -3.16 17.85
C MET A 181 -7.91 -3.49 19.31
N HIS A 182 -8.90 -3.77 20.16
CA HIS A 182 -8.74 -4.16 21.56
C HIS A 182 -8.33 -5.63 21.76
N ILE A 183 -8.46 -6.48 20.72
CA ILE A 183 -7.99 -7.87 20.72
C ILE A 183 -6.49 -7.86 21.06
N GLN A 184 -5.94 -8.91 21.68
CA GLN A 184 -4.50 -8.95 21.99
C GLN A 184 -3.70 -9.69 20.92
N ASP A 185 -4.30 -10.74 20.36
CA ASP A 185 -3.73 -11.58 19.32
C ASP A 185 -3.56 -10.80 17.99
N PRO A 186 -2.32 -10.64 17.48
CA PRO A 186 -2.06 -9.93 16.24
C PRO A 186 -2.60 -10.66 15.00
N ASP A 187 -2.64 -11.99 14.99
CA ASP A 187 -3.11 -12.77 13.85
C ASP A 187 -4.62 -12.61 13.68
N GLN A 188 -5.35 -12.59 14.80
CA GLN A 188 -6.79 -12.32 14.80
C GLN A 188 -7.10 -10.90 14.31
N LYS A 189 -6.35 -9.89 14.77
CA LYS A 189 -6.48 -8.51 14.26
C LYS A 189 -6.25 -8.43 12.76
N ALA A 190 -5.15 -9.02 12.30
CA ALA A 190 -4.78 -9.01 10.89
C ALA A 190 -5.83 -9.70 10.03
N TRP A 191 -6.39 -10.82 10.52
CA TRP A 191 -7.47 -11.53 9.85
C TRP A 191 -8.74 -10.69 9.70
N ILE A 192 -9.19 -10.05 10.79
CA ILE A 192 -10.37 -9.15 10.76
C ILE A 192 -10.11 -7.98 9.83
N GLN A 193 -8.96 -7.30 10.00
CA GLN A 193 -8.58 -6.16 9.18
C GLN A 193 -8.58 -6.50 7.70
N LYS A 194 -7.93 -7.61 7.31
CA LYS A 194 -7.89 -8.05 5.90
C LYS A 194 -9.29 -8.31 5.36
N ARG A 195 -10.15 -8.95 6.14
CA ARG A 195 -11.51 -9.30 5.70
C ARG A 195 -12.39 -8.08 5.49
N ILE A 196 -12.24 -7.07 6.33
CA ILE A 196 -13.05 -5.85 6.30
C ILE A 196 -12.51 -4.88 5.25
N GLU A 197 -11.21 -4.60 5.23
CA GLU A 197 -10.60 -3.63 4.32
C GLU A 197 -10.65 -4.10 2.85
N ASN A 198 -10.54 -5.41 2.58
CA ASN A 198 -10.51 -5.93 1.21
C ASN A 198 -11.81 -5.68 0.43
N ILE A 199 -12.97 -5.71 1.11
CA ILE A 199 -14.27 -5.39 0.50
C ILE A 199 -14.80 -4.03 0.94
N ARG A 200 -13.97 -3.23 1.64
CA ARG A 200 -14.37 -1.95 2.26
C ARG A 200 -15.61 -2.09 3.13
N ASN A 201 -15.76 -3.22 3.80
CA ASN A 201 -16.93 -3.58 4.60
C ASN A 201 -18.27 -3.54 3.83
N GLN A 202 -18.24 -3.63 2.49
CA GLN A 202 -19.42 -3.60 1.63
C GLN A 202 -19.58 -4.92 0.90
N THR A 203 -20.55 -5.72 1.36
CA THR A 203 -20.89 -6.97 0.68
C THR A 203 -21.82 -6.69 -0.49
N GLN A 204 -21.41 -7.10 -1.69
CA GLN A 204 -22.24 -7.04 -2.88
C GLN A 204 -23.12 -8.29 -2.96
N PHE A 205 -24.43 -8.10 -2.85
CA PHE A 205 -25.42 -9.18 -2.98
C PHE A 205 -25.91 -9.32 -4.42
N THR A 206 -26.15 -10.55 -4.84
CA THR A 206 -26.86 -10.82 -6.09
C THR A 206 -28.32 -10.36 -5.99
N GLU A 207 -28.96 -10.10 -7.13
CA GLU A 207 -30.38 -9.73 -7.15
C GLU A 207 -31.28 -10.78 -6.49
N MET A 208 -30.97 -12.07 -6.69
CA MET A 208 -31.65 -13.15 -5.96
C MET A 208 -31.41 -13.09 -4.45
N GLY A 209 -30.18 -12.79 -4.02
CA GLY A 209 -29.85 -12.64 -2.60
C GLY A 209 -30.63 -11.51 -1.96
N LYS A 210 -30.73 -10.35 -2.63
CA LYS A 210 -31.53 -9.21 -2.16
C LYS A 210 -33.02 -9.57 -2.04
N ARG A 211 -33.58 -10.26 -3.04
CA ARG A 211 -34.97 -10.73 -3.01
C ARG A 211 -35.23 -11.69 -1.85
N ALA A 212 -34.33 -12.65 -1.61
CA ALA A 212 -34.46 -13.58 -0.50
C ALA A 212 -34.41 -12.87 0.87
N ILE A 213 -33.53 -11.87 1.04
CA ILE A 213 -33.49 -11.06 2.27
C ILE A 213 -34.81 -10.31 2.46
N LEU A 214 -35.34 -9.68 1.41
CA LEU A 214 -36.61 -8.95 1.46
C LEU A 214 -37.81 -9.87 1.78
N GLU A 215 -37.84 -11.06 1.20
CA GLU A 215 -38.88 -12.07 1.45
C GLU A 215 -38.93 -12.43 2.94
N ARG A 216 -37.76 -12.70 3.54
CA ARG A 216 -37.64 -13.06 4.96
C ARG A 216 -38.01 -11.91 5.90
N LEU A 217 -37.67 -10.68 5.54
CA LEU A 217 -38.12 -9.48 6.27
C LEU A 217 -39.64 -9.35 6.23
N THR A 218 -40.24 -9.58 5.06
CA THR A 218 -41.69 -9.47 4.85
C THR A 218 -42.43 -10.57 5.62
N GLU A 219 -41.88 -11.79 5.66
CA GLU A 219 -42.41 -12.88 6.48
C GLU A 219 -42.37 -12.55 7.98
N ALA A 220 -41.25 -12.00 8.47
CA ALA A 220 -41.10 -11.60 9.86
C ALA A 220 -42.12 -10.52 10.26
N GLU A 221 -42.23 -9.45 9.46
CA GLU A 221 -43.20 -8.38 9.69
C GLU A 221 -44.65 -8.89 9.58
N GLY A 222 -44.93 -9.73 8.58
CA GLY A 222 -46.25 -10.33 8.37
C GLY A 222 -46.69 -11.21 9.54
N PHE A 223 -45.78 -12.01 10.10
CA PHE A 223 -46.03 -12.83 11.27
C PHE A 223 -46.37 -11.99 12.50
N GLU A 224 -45.62 -10.90 12.74
CA GLU A 224 -45.89 -9.99 13.86
C GLU A 224 -47.24 -9.29 13.72
N LYS A 225 -47.56 -8.78 12.51
CA LYS A 225 -48.88 -8.19 12.22
C LYS A 225 -50.02 -9.19 12.43
N PHE A 226 -49.82 -10.44 12.02
CA PHE A 226 -50.81 -11.48 12.22
C PHE A 226 -51.06 -11.74 13.72
N LEU A 227 -50.01 -11.88 14.51
CA LEU A 227 -50.12 -12.08 15.96
C LEU A 227 -50.83 -10.89 16.63
N GLN A 228 -50.52 -9.66 16.21
CA GLN A 228 -51.14 -8.45 16.73
C GLN A 228 -52.66 -8.42 16.52
N VAL A 229 -53.13 -8.85 15.34
CA VAL A 229 -54.57 -8.88 15.02
C VAL A 229 -55.27 -10.06 15.70
N LYS A 230 -54.64 -11.24 15.71
CA LYS A 230 -55.29 -12.48 16.15
C LYS A 230 -55.35 -12.63 17.67
N TYR A 231 -54.31 -12.18 18.37
CA TYR A 231 -54.13 -12.37 19.81
C TYR A 231 -54.03 -11.02 20.52
N THR A 232 -55.07 -10.20 20.35
CA THR A 232 -55.14 -8.87 20.98
C THR A 232 -55.06 -8.97 22.50
N GLY A 233 -54.29 -8.07 23.11
CA GLY A 233 -54.10 -8.01 24.58
C GLY A 233 -53.18 -9.09 25.17
N THR A 234 -52.67 -10.03 24.37
CA THR A 234 -51.70 -11.03 24.83
C THR A 234 -50.27 -10.51 24.70
N LYS A 235 -49.44 -10.71 25.74
CA LYS A 235 -48.03 -10.33 25.71
C LYS A 235 -47.24 -11.28 24.81
N ARG A 236 -46.70 -10.76 23.70
CA ARG A 236 -45.96 -11.57 22.69
C ARG A 236 -44.45 -11.31 22.60
N PHE A 237 -43.93 -10.26 23.24
CA PHE A 237 -42.53 -9.83 23.07
C PHE A 237 -42.15 -9.71 21.59
N GLY A 238 -42.95 -8.94 20.84
CA GLY A 238 -42.81 -8.85 19.38
C GLY A 238 -41.47 -8.26 18.93
N LEU A 239 -41.06 -8.65 17.73
CA LEU A 239 -39.81 -8.26 17.07
C LEU A 239 -39.94 -6.95 16.25
N GLU A 240 -40.90 -6.09 16.60
CA GLU A 240 -41.13 -4.84 15.85
C GLU A 240 -39.92 -3.90 15.94
N GLY A 241 -39.40 -3.49 14.77
CA GLY A 241 -38.15 -2.73 14.64
C GLY A 241 -36.87 -3.58 14.67
N GLY A 242 -36.97 -4.87 14.99
CA GLY A 242 -35.86 -5.83 15.05
C GLY A 242 -35.96 -6.94 14.01
N GLU A 243 -36.83 -6.82 13.00
CA GLU A 243 -37.16 -7.87 12.04
C GLU A 243 -35.94 -8.33 11.24
N THR A 244 -34.93 -7.46 11.10
CA THR A 244 -33.64 -7.74 10.46
C THR A 244 -32.84 -8.86 11.13
N VAL A 245 -33.16 -9.20 12.39
CA VAL A 245 -32.57 -10.35 13.10
C VAL A 245 -32.90 -11.67 12.40
N ILE A 246 -34.08 -11.82 11.80
CA ILE A 246 -34.50 -13.06 11.14
C ILE A 246 -33.62 -13.41 9.94
N PRO A 247 -33.46 -12.55 8.90
CA PRO A 247 -32.55 -12.85 7.81
C PRO A 247 -31.08 -12.91 8.26
N ALA A 248 -30.70 -12.19 9.32
CA ALA A 248 -29.34 -12.26 9.86
C ALA A 248 -29.03 -13.64 10.46
N ILE A 249 -29.92 -14.19 11.30
CA ILE A 249 -29.78 -15.54 11.86
C ILE A 249 -29.79 -16.59 10.74
N GLU A 250 -30.72 -16.47 9.80
CA GLU A 250 -30.77 -17.40 8.66
C GLU A 250 -29.45 -17.40 7.89
N GLN A 251 -28.84 -16.23 7.69
CA GLN A 251 -27.55 -16.15 7.00
C GLN A 251 -26.40 -16.75 7.82
N ILE A 252 -26.40 -16.61 9.15
CA ILE A 252 -25.44 -17.29 10.03
C ILE A 252 -25.56 -18.81 9.88
N VAL A 253 -26.79 -19.33 9.91
CA VAL A 253 -27.06 -20.77 9.77
C VAL A 253 -26.66 -21.27 8.38
N LYS A 254 -27.04 -20.57 7.31
CA LYS A 254 -26.65 -20.92 5.93
C LYS A 254 -25.14 -20.95 5.77
N ARG A 255 -24.44 -19.93 6.27
CA ARG A 255 -22.98 -19.88 6.20
C ARG A 255 -22.34 -20.99 7.04
N GLY A 256 -22.88 -21.25 8.22
CA GLY A 256 -22.44 -22.35 9.08
C GLY A 256 -22.58 -23.71 8.40
N SER A 257 -23.72 -23.98 7.78
CA SER A 257 -23.99 -25.21 7.03
C SER A 257 -22.98 -25.40 5.87
N GLN A 258 -22.68 -24.33 5.11
CA GLN A 258 -21.65 -24.37 4.06
C GLN A 258 -20.24 -24.66 4.59
N LEU A 259 -19.97 -24.33 5.85
CA LEU A 259 -18.70 -24.61 6.52
C LEU A 259 -18.69 -26.01 7.20
N GLY A 260 -19.77 -26.79 7.07
CA GLY A 260 -19.88 -28.14 7.60
C GLY A 260 -20.46 -28.25 9.01
N LEU A 261 -21.08 -27.19 9.55
CA LEU A 261 -21.83 -27.28 10.81
C LEU A 261 -23.03 -28.22 10.65
N LYS A 262 -23.22 -29.10 11.63
CA LYS A 262 -24.31 -30.09 11.67
C LYS A 262 -25.48 -29.68 12.57
N GLU A 263 -25.20 -28.90 13.61
CA GLU A 263 -26.17 -28.53 14.63
C GLU A 263 -25.94 -27.08 15.05
N VAL A 264 -27.03 -26.37 15.33
CA VAL A 264 -27.06 -25.00 15.85
C VAL A 264 -28.05 -24.96 16.99
N ILE A 265 -27.60 -24.52 18.17
CA ILE A 265 -28.41 -24.41 19.39
C ILE A 265 -28.63 -22.93 19.68
N PHE A 266 -29.87 -22.53 19.89
CA PHE A 266 -30.25 -21.17 20.32
C PHE A 266 -30.59 -21.19 21.82
N GLY A 267 -30.23 -20.12 22.53
CA GLY A 267 -30.47 -19.92 23.95
C GLY A 267 -31.01 -18.53 24.25
#